data_AF-A0A7C8YDS1-F1
#
_entry.id   AF-A0A7C8YDS1-F1
#
_cell.length_a   1.000
_cell.length_b   1.000
_cell.length_c   1.000
_cell.angle_alpha   90.00
_cell.angle_beta   90.00
_cell.angle_gamma   90.00
#
_symmetry.space_group_name_H-M   'P 1'
#
loop_
_entity.id
_entity.type
_entity.pdbx_description
1 polymer ?
#
loop_
_entity_poly.entity_id
_entity_poly.type
_entity_poly.pdbx_seq_one_letter_code
_entity_poly.pdbx_strand_id
1 'polypeptide(L)'
;LHDKFMAYVTDCFNSHTIFHKALKEAFEIFLNKGVAGSSSAELLATFCDNILKKGGSERLSDEAIEDSLEKVVKLLAYVSDKDLFAEFYRKKLSRRLLFDKSANDDHERSILTKLKQQCGGQFTSKMEGMVTDLTLARENQSNFEEYLGLNPDANPGLDLTVTVLTTGFWPSYKTSDLNLPSEMVRCVEVFKQFYQTKTKHRKLTWVYSLGSCNINGKFGSKTI
;
A
#
# COMPACT_ATOMS: atom_id res chain seq x y z
N LEU A 1 20.78 -6.94 -17.43
CA LEU A 1 20.53 -7.75 -18.66
C LEU A 1 19.80 -6.93 -19.71
N HIS A 2 18.61 -6.42 -19.38
CA HIS A 2 17.77 -5.61 -20.28
C HIS A 2 18.53 -4.42 -20.87
N ASP A 3 19.07 -3.52 -20.03
CA ASP A 3 19.83 -2.34 -20.47
C ASP A 3 20.96 -2.69 -21.45
N LYS A 4 21.74 -3.74 -21.16
CA LYS A 4 22.83 -4.20 -22.02
C LYS A 4 22.35 -4.59 -23.42
N PHE A 5 21.29 -5.38 -23.51
CA PHE A 5 20.79 -5.83 -24.80
C PHE A 5 19.99 -4.72 -25.53
N MET A 6 19.29 -3.85 -24.81
CA MET A 6 18.71 -2.64 -25.38
C MET A 6 19.78 -1.74 -26.00
N ALA A 7 20.93 -1.55 -25.33
CA ALA A 7 22.04 -0.78 -25.89
C ALA A 7 22.57 -1.38 -27.19
N TYR A 8 22.70 -2.71 -27.30
CA TYR A 8 23.07 -3.33 -28.58
C TYR A 8 22.01 -3.10 -29.67
N VAL A 9 20.73 -3.17 -29.35
CA VAL A 9 19.65 -2.87 -30.30
C VAL A 9 19.74 -1.43 -30.79
N THR A 10 19.96 -0.48 -29.89
CA THR A 10 20.04 0.94 -30.23
C THR A 10 21.31 1.28 -30.98
N ASP A 11 22.47 0.92 -30.41
CA ASP A 11 23.78 1.44 -30.82
C ASP A 11 24.41 0.61 -31.93
N CYS A 12 24.26 -0.72 -31.89
CA CYS A 12 24.88 -1.62 -32.86
C CYS A 12 23.93 -1.96 -34.02
N PHE A 13 22.63 -2.03 -33.74
CA PHE A 13 21.60 -2.38 -34.73
C PHE A 13 20.75 -1.18 -35.16
N ASN A 14 21.15 0.06 -34.84
CA ASN A 14 20.49 1.30 -35.25
C ASN A 14 18.98 1.32 -34.98
N SER A 15 18.55 0.81 -33.83
CA SER A 15 17.13 0.70 -33.44
C SER A 15 16.26 -0.08 -34.46
N HIS A 16 16.85 -1.03 -35.18
CA HIS A 16 16.15 -1.77 -36.21
C HIS A 16 15.05 -2.66 -35.59
N THR A 17 13.84 -2.57 -36.15
CA THR A 17 12.59 -3.11 -35.57
C THR A 17 12.62 -4.62 -35.32
N ILE A 18 13.28 -5.38 -36.20
CA ILE A 18 13.45 -6.84 -36.04
C ILE A 18 14.19 -7.18 -34.74
N PHE A 19 15.22 -6.41 -34.37
CA PHE A 19 15.98 -6.68 -33.15
C PHE A 19 15.22 -6.23 -31.89
N HIS A 20 14.44 -5.15 -31.97
CA HIS A 20 13.48 -4.81 -30.90
C HIS A 20 12.46 -5.93 -30.67
N LYS A 21 11.92 -6.50 -31.75
CA LYS A 21 10.97 -7.60 -31.69
C LYS A 21 11.60 -8.85 -31.07
N ALA A 22 12.78 -9.25 -31.55
CA ALA A 22 13.50 -10.42 -31.00
C ALA A 22 13.83 -10.25 -29.51
N LEU A 23 14.27 -9.06 -29.10
CA LEU A 23 14.53 -8.76 -27.69
C LEU A 23 13.25 -8.86 -26.85
N LYS A 24 12.14 -8.28 -27.33
CA LYS A 24 10.85 -8.35 -26.65
C LYS A 24 10.38 -9.80 -26.47
N GLU A 25 10.39 -10.58 -27.55
CA GLU A 25 10.00 -12.00 -27.52
C GLU A 25 10.86 -12.80 -26.54
N ALA A 26 12.17 -12.58 -26.52
CA ALA A 26 13.06 -13.24 -25.57
C ALA A 26 12.69 -12.92 -24.11
N PHE A 27 12.44 -11.64 -23.80
CA PHE A 27 12.06 -11.21 -22.45
C PHE A 27 10.68 -11.74 -22.04
N GLU A 28 9.70 -11.77 -22.95
CA GLU A 28 8.40 -12.40 -22.69
C GLU A 28 8.52 -13.91 -22.43
N ILE A 29 9.48 -14.60 -23.06
CA ILE A 29 9.66 -16.04 -22.83
C ILE A 29 10.25 -16.32 -21.44
N PHE A 30 11.34 -15.66 -21.05
CA PHE A 30 12.03 -16.05 -19.81
C PHE A 30 11.47 -15.37 -18.55
N LEU A 31 10.94 -14.14 -18.63
CA LEU A 31 10.35 -13.49 -17.46
C LEU A 31 9.06 -14.19 -17.01
N ASN A 32 8.38 -14.89 -17.90
CA ASN A 32 7.16 -15.63 -17.55
C ASN A 32 7.43 -17.07 -17.11
N LYS A 33 8.70 -17.44 -16.87
CA LYS A 33 9.07 -18.70 -16.22
C LYS A 33 9.12 -18.53 -14.71
N GLY A 34 8.61 -19.52 -13.98
CA GLY A 34 8.75 -19.58 -12.53
C GLY A 34 10.21 -19.81 -12.12
N VAL A 35 10.65 -19.13 -11.06
CA VAL A 35 11.99 -19.24 -10.49
C VAL A 35 11.86 -19.71 -9.05
N ALA A 36 12.35 -20.91 -8.75
CA ALA A 36 12.32 -21.49 -7.40
C ALA A 36 10.92 -21.48 -6.74
N GLY A 37 9.85 -21.64 -7.54
CA GLY A 37 8.47 -21.64 -7.07
C GLY A 37 7.79 -20.26 -7.02
N SER A 38 8.52 -19.17 -7.31
CA SER A 38 7.96 -17.81 -7.39
C SER A 38 7.80 -17.34 -8.82
N SER A 39 6.77 -16.53 -9.07
CA SER A 39 6.58 -15.83 -10.35
C SER A 39 7.37 -14.53 -10.39
N SER A 40 7.73 -14.06 -11.58
CA SER A 40 8.35 -12.74 -11.73
C SER A 40 7.47 -11.61 -11.22
N ALA A 41 6.14 -11.76 -11.31
CA ALA A 41 5.18 -10.84 -10.72
C ALA A 41 5.38 -10.68 -9.20
N GLU A 42 5.52 -11.79 -8.46
CA GLU A 42 5.79 -11.77 -7.02
C GLU A 42 7.17 -11.18 -6.70
N LEU A 43 8.19 -11.57 -7.47
CA LEU A 43 9.56 -11.12 -7.26
C LEU A 43 9.72 -9.62 -7.49
N LEU A 44 9.13 -9.07 -8.56
CA LEU A 44 9.13 -7.64 -8.85
C LEU A 44 8.38 -6.85 -7.78
N ALA A 45 7.20 -7.31 -7.35
CA ALA A 45 6.45 -6.67 -6.28
C ALA A 45 7.24 -6.68 -4.95
N THR A 46 7.96 -7.77 -4.67
CA THR A 46 8.83 -7.90 -3.49
C THR A 46 10.06 -7.00 -3.58
N PHE A 47 10.65 -6.85 -4.76
CA PHE A 47 11.75 -5.93 -4.98
C PHE A 47 11.32 -4.48 -4.69
N CYS A 48 10.20 -4.02 -5.26
CA CYS A 48 9.65 -2.69 -4.96
C CYS A 48 9.42 -2.49 -3.46
N ASP A 49 8.80 -3.46 -2.80
CA ASP A 49 8.55 -3.39 -1.36
C ASP A 49 9.83 -3.28 -0.53
N ASN A 50 10.91 -3.96 -0.95
CA ASN A 50 12.19 -3.88 -0.27
C ASN A 50 12.88 -2.53 -0.41
N ILE A 51 12.74 -1.83 -1.54
CA ILE A 51 13.36 -0.50 -1.72
C ILE A 51 12.48 0.64 -1.21
N LEU A 52 11.16 0.45 -1.15
CA LEU A 52 10.21 1.49 -0.70
C LEU A 52 9.95 1.45 0.82
N LYS A 53 10.22 0.32 1.48
CA LYS A 53 10.07 0.22 2.93
C LYS A 53 11.17 0.95 3.69
N LYS A 54 10.83 1.49 4.85
CA LYS A 54 11.77 2.07 5.83
C LYS A 54 12.89 1.08 6.16
N GLY A 55 14.13 1.56 6.15
CA GLY A 55 15.34 0.73 6.31
C GLY A 55 15.80 0.02 5.03
N GLY A 56 14.97 -0.04 3.99
CA GLY A 56 15.27 -0.70 2.72
C GLY A 56 16.05 0.17 1.73
N SER A 57 15.85 1.48 1.80
CA SER A 57 16.46 2.50 0.95
C SER A 57 17.68 3.20 1.56
N GLU A 58 18.12 2.84 2.78
CA GLU A 58 19.17 3.59 3.50
C GLU A 58 20.51 3.74 2.76
N ARG A 59 20.75 2.91 1.75
CA ARG A 59 21.98 2.90 0.94
C ARG A 59 21.77 3.40 -0.50
N LEU A 60 20.57 3.87 -0.83
CA LEU A 60 20.21 4.32 -2.17
C LEU A 60 19.89 5.81 -2.14
N SER A 61 20.32 6.55 -3.16
CA SER A 61 19.84 7.92 -3.37
C SER A 61 18.44 7.91 -3.97
N ASP A 62 17.73 9.03 -3.86
CA ASP A 62 16.39 9.17 -4.45
C ASP A 62 16.42 8.94 -5.97
N GLU A 63 17.47 9.39 -6.67
CA GLU A 63 17.64 9.14 -8.10
C GLU A 63 17.82 7.64 -8.42
N ALA A 64 18.56 6.91 -7.58
CA ALA A 64 18.77 5.48 -7.75
C ALA A 64 17.48 4.68 -7.50
N ILE A 65 16.64 5.15 -6.56
CA ILE A 65 15.32 4.58 -6.31
C ILE A 65 14.42 4.82 -7.52
N GLU A 66 14.35 6.05 -8.02
CA GLU A 66 13.54 6.40 -9.19
C GLU A 66 13.96 5.62 -10.44
N ASP A 67 15.26 5.48 -10.71
CA ASP A 67 15.78 4.65 -11.80
C ASP A 67 15.39 3.17 -11.63
N SER A 68 15.46 2.66 -10.39
CA SER A 68 15.05 1.29 -10.08
C SER A 68 13.55 1.07 -10.31
N LEU A 69 12.70 2.02 -9.90
CA LEU A 69 11.25 1.97 -10.10
C LEU A 69 10.89 2.01 -11.60
N GLU A 70 11.56 2.87 -12.37
CA GLU A 70 11.42 2.94 -13.81
C GLU A 70 11.79 1.61 -14.49
N LYS A 71 12.89 0.98 -14.07
CA LYS A 71 13.31 -0.33 -14.57
C LYS A 71 12.33 -1.44 -14.23
N VAL A 72 11.75 -1.45 -13.02
CA VAL A 72 10.70 -2.43 -12.67
C VAL A 72 9.51 -2.29 -13.60
N VAL A 73 9.06 -1.05 -13.82
CA VAL A 73 7.89 -0.76 -14.67
C VAL A 73 8.15 -1.14 -16.13
N LYS A 74 9.36 -0.93 -16.64
CA LYS A 74 9.79 -1.43 -17.96
C LYS A 74 9.78 -2.95 -18.03
N LEU A 75 10.29 -3.65 -17.02
CA LEU A 75 10.31 -5.11 -16.98
C LEU A 75 8.89 -5.69 -16.90
N LEU A 76 7.98 -5.03 -16.18
CA LEU A 76 6.58 -5.42 -16.06
C LEU A 76 5.85 -5.45 -17.42
N ALA A 77 6.29 -4.65 -18.39
CA ALA A 77 5.71 -4.66 -19.74
C ALA A 77 5.79 -6.06 -20.40
N TYR A 78 6.84 -6.83 -20.11
CA TYR A 78 7.07 -8.19 -20.63
C TYR A 78 6.43 -9.30 -19.80
N VAL A 79 5.90 -9.00 -18.62
CA VAL A 79 5.23 -9.98 -17.74
C VAL A 79 3.80 -10.21 -18.22
N SER A 80 3.37 -11.46 -18.34
CA SER A 80 2.02 -11.85 -18.73
C SER A 80 1.03 -11.63 -17.58
N ASP A 81 1.35 -12.13 -16.39
CA ASP A 81 0.47 -12.09 -15.20
C ASP A 81 0.57 -10.74 -14.45
N LYS A 82 0.25 -9.64 -15.13
CA LYS A 82 0.31 -8.28 -14.54
C LYS A 82 -0.70 -8.09 -13.40
N ASP A 83 -1.85 -8.74 -13.49
CA ASP A 83 -2.88 -8.78 -12.44
C ASP A 83 -2.36 -9.45 -11.15
N LEU A 84 -1.58 -10.52 -11.28
CA LEU A 84 -0.90 -11.15 -10.15
C LEU A 84 0.11 -10.19 -9.50
N PHE A 85 0.87 -9.42 -10.30
CA PHE A 85 1.75 -8.37 -9.77
C PHE A 85 0.93 -7.33 -9.01
N ALA A 86 -0.19 -6.86 -9.58
CA ALA A 86 -1.04 -5.85 -8.95
C ALA A 86 -1.54 -6.33 -7.59
N GLU A 87 -1.96 -7.59 -7.46
CA GLU A 87 -2.43 -8.14 -6.18
C GLU A 87 -1.31 -8.29 -5.15
N PHE A 88 -0.13 -8.78 -5.54
CA PHE A 88 1.03 -8.83 -4.63
C PHE A 88 1.49 -7.44 -4.20
N TYR A 89 1.57 -6.50 -5.14
CA TYR A 89 1.98 -5.13 -4.88
C TYR A 89 0.96 -4.45 -3.96
N ARG A 90 -0.34 -4.54 -4.25
CA ARG A 90 -1.43 -3.99 -3.44
C ARG A 90 -1.38 -4.49 -1.99
N LYS A 91 -1.13 -5.78 -1.79
CA LYS A 91 -0.97 -6.39 -0.45
C LYS A 91 0.26 -5.86 0.30
N LYS A 92 1.35 -5.56 -0.41
CA LYS A 92 2.58 -5.01 0.18
C LYS A 92 2.42 -3.52 0.50
N LEU A 93 1.89 -2.75 -0.45
CA LEU A 93 1.54 -1.34 -0.28
C LEU A 93 0.62 -1.16 0.93
N SER A 94 -0.41 -1.99 1.09
CA SER A 94 -1.35 -1.85 2.21
C SER A 94 -0.67 -1.95 3.58
N ARG A 95 0.35 -2.81 3.69
CA ARG A 95 1.14 -2.94 4.92
C ARG A 95 2.05 -1.74 5.16
N ARG A 96 2.66 -1.18 4.10
CA ARG A 96 3.51 0.00 4.24
C ARG A 96 2.70 1.22 4.67
N LEU A 97 1.55 1.41 4.03
CA LEU A 97 0.59 2.47 4.32
C LEU A 97 0.00 2.39 5.74
N LEU A 98 -0.47 1.22 6.20
CA LEU A 98 -1.14 1.12 7.51
C LEU A 98 -0.21 1.07 8.71
N PHE A 99 1.03 0.62 8.53
CA PHE A 99 1.96 0.38 9.65
C PHE A 99 3.17 1.31 9.62
N ASP A 100 3.04 2.46 8.94
CA ASP A 100 4.07 3.50 8.81
C ASP A 100 5.45 2.93 8.43
N LYS A 101 5.45 2.01 7.46
CA LYS A 101 6.67 1.38 6.96
C LYS A 101 7.14 1.95 5.64
N SER A 102 6.51 3.00 5.11
CA SER A 102 6.99 3.69 3.92
C SER A 102 8.23 4.52 4.26
N ALA A 103 9.24 4.50 3.39
CA ALA A 103 10.42 5.35 3.57
C ALA A 103 10.16 6.79 3.10
N ASN A 104 9.41 6.96 2.02
CA ASN A 104 9.10 8.25 1.40
C ASN A 104 7.76 8.17 0.64
N ASP A 105 6.80 9.04 0.98
CA ASP A 105 5.48 9.09 0.36
C ASP A 105 5.51 9.53 -1.11
N ASP A 106 6.50 10.33 -1.51
CA ASP A 106 6.65 10.78 -2.90
C ASP A 106 7.04 9.61 -3.81
N HIS A 107 7.90 8.71 -3.33
CA HIS A 107 8.24 7.49 -4.07
C HIS A 107 7.05 6.54 -4.21
N GLU A 108 6.17 6.45 -3.19
CA GLU A 108 4.93 5.67 -3.28
C GLU A 108 3.97 6.26 -4.34
N ARG A 109 3.90 7.59 -4.45
CA ARG A 109 3.10 8.25 -5.50
C ARG A 109 3.74 8.10 -6.88
N SER A 110 5.06 8.18 -6.95
CA SER A 110 5.84 8.07 -8.19
C SER A 110 5.62 6.71 -8.86
N ILE A 111 5.81 5.60 -8.13
CA ILE A 111 5.61 4.27 -8.69
C ILE A 111 4.17 4.02 -9.15
N LEU A 112 3.15 4.52 -8.43
CA LEU A 112 1.77 4.42 -8.89
C LEU A 112 1.54 5.20 -10.18
N THR A 113 2.15 6.37 -10.31
CA THR A 113 2.09 7.17 -11.55
C THR A 113 2.73 6.43 -12.72
N LYS A 114 3.91 5.84 -12.53
CA LYS A 114 4.61 5.05 -13.56
C LYS A 114 3.82 3.80 -13.95
N LEU A 115 3.26 3.08 -12.98
CA LEU A 115 2.40 1.92 -13.22
C LEU A 115 1.14 2.31 -14.00
N LYS A 116 0.52 3.44 -13.67
CA LYS A 116 -0.65 3.98 -14.38
C LYS A 116 -0.33 4.30 -15.84
N GLN A 117 0.82 4.90 -16.10
CA GLN A 117 1.27 5.22 -17.45
C GLN A 117 1.48 3.96 -18.31
N GLN A 118 2.06 2.90 -17.75
CA GLN A 118 2.31 1.66 -18.50
C GLN A 118 1.12 0.70 -18.58
N CYS A 119 0.34 0.57 -17.51
CA CYS A 119 -0.70 -0.45 -17.38
C CYS A 119 -2.13 0.11 -17.40
N GLY A 120 -2.28 1.43 -17.38
CA GLY A 120 -3.58 2.12 -17.43
C GLY A 120 -4.22 2.36 -16.05
N GLY A 121 -5.21 3.26 -16.00
CA GLY A 121 -5.85 3.68 -14.74
C GLY A 121 -6.61 2.59 -13.99
N GLN A 122 -7.18 1.61 -14.70
CA GLN A 122 -7.88 0.49 -14.05
C GLN A 122 -6.92 -0.39 -13.25
N PHE A 123 -5.66 -0.50 -13.70
CA PHE A 123 -4.63 -1.28 -13.02
C PHE A 123 -4.28 -0.71 -11.65
N THR A 124 -4.20 0.62 -11.54
CA THR A 124 -3.78 1.32 -10.33
C THR A 124 -4.93 1.79 -9.46
N SER A 125 -6.17 1.80 -9.97
CA SER A 125 -7.35 2.39 -9.31
C SER A 125 -7.50 2.00 -7.83
N LYS A 126 -7.37 0.71 -7.49
CA LYS A 126 -7.49 0.25 -6.09
C LYS A 126 -6.36 0.79 -5.21
N MET A 127 -5.13 0.81 -5.71
CA MET A 127 -3.95 1.27 -4.98
C MET A 127 -3.94 2.80 -4.81
N GLU A 128 -4.36 3.53 -5.84
CA GLU A 128 -4.60 4.97 -5.75
C GLU A 128 -5.67 5.28 -4.71
N GLY A 129 -6.78 4.52 -4.70
CA GLY A 129 -7.83 4.63 -3.69
C GLY A 129 -7.33 4.41 -2.26
N MET A 130 -6.39 3.48 -2.05
CA MET A 130 -5.76 3.27 -0.73
C MET A 130 -4.95 4.49 -0.26
N VAL A 131 -4.22 5.14 -1.16
CA VAL A 131 -3.46 6.38 -0.85
C VAL A 131 -4.43 7.53 -0.57
N THR A 132 -5.52 7.62 -1.33
CA THR A 132 -6.58 8.62 -1.08
C THR A 132 -7.22 8.43 0.29
N ASP A 133 -7.60 7.19 0.66
CA ASP A 133 -8.20 6.90 1.97
C ASP A 133 -7.29 7.38 3.12
N LEU A 134 -5.98 7.16 3.03
CA LEU A 134 -5.03 7.64 4.06
C LEU A 134 -4.85 9.16 4.06
N THR A 135 -4.89 9.79 2.88
CA THR A 135 -4.82 11.25 2.79
C THR A 135 -6.04 11.88 3.48
N LEU A 136 -7.22 11.30 3.30
CA LEU A 136 -8.47 11.72 3.93
C LEU A 136 -8.56 11.35 5.42
N ALA A 137 -7.77 10.40 5.89
CA ALA A 137 -7.83 9.93 7.28
C ALA A 137 -7.54 11.05 8.29
N ARG A 138 -6.57 11.93 8.00
CA ARG A 138 -6.21 13.06 8.87
C ARG A 138 -7.36 14.05 8.99
N GLU A 139 -7.95 14.44 7.86
CA GLU A 139 -9.09 15.35 7.83
C GLU A 139 -10.30 14.73 8.55
N ASN A 140 -10.57 13.45 8.34
CA ASN A 140 -11.66 12.76 9.03
C ASN A 140 -11.43 12.68 10.55
N GLN A 141 -10.18 12.49 10.98
CA GLN A 141 -9.81 12.50 12.39
C GLN A 141 -10.00 13.88 13.02
N SER A 142 -9.55 14.97 12.37
CA SER A 142 -9.76 16.33 12.87
C SER A 142 -11.25 16.69 12.96
N ASN A 143 -12.04 16.30 11.97
CA ASN A 143 -13.50 16.45 12.02
C ASN A 143 -14.13 15.69 13.21
N PHE A 144 -13.59 14.53 13.56
CA PHE A 144 -14.08 13.74 14.69
C PHE A 144 -13.73 14.40 16.03
N GLU A 145 -12.52 14.95 16.16
CA GLU A 145 -12.10 15.71 17.33
C GLU A 145 -12.93 16.98 17.54
N GLU A 146 -13.24 17.70 16.46
CA GLU A 146 -14.17 18.85 16.51
C GLU A 146 -15.58 18.41 16.97
N TYR A 147 -16.08 17.29 16.45
CA TYR A 147 -17.36 16.74 16.87
C TYR A 147 -17.38 16.42 18.37
N LEU A 148 -16.31 15.84 18.92
CA LEU A 148 -16.19 15.59 20.37
C LEU A 148 -16.13 16.88 21.19
N GLY A 149 -15.47 17.93 20.68
CA GLY A 149 -15.44 19.25 21.32
C GLY A 149 -16.81 19.92 21.41
N LEU A 150 -17.65 19.73 20.38
CA LEU A 150 -19.03 20.24 20.34
C LEU A 150 -20.02 19.36 21.14
N ASN A 151 -19.66 18.11 21.44
CA ASN A 151 -20.50 17.15 22.16
C ASN A 151 -19.75 16.53 23.35
N PRO A 152 -19.54 17.28 24.45
CA PRO A 152 -18.74 16.80 25.59
C PRO A 152 -19.27 15.50 26.21
N ASP A 153 -20.59 15.31 26.24
CA ASP A 153 -21.23 14.10 26.77
C ASP A 153 -20.92 12.84 25.94
N ALA A 154 -20.55 13.01 24.67
CA ALA A 154 -20.16 11.93 23.77
C ALA A 154 -18.71 11.48 24.00
N ASN A 155 -17.88 12.24 24.72
CA ASN A 155 -16.48 11.88 24.93
C ASN A 155 -16.37 10.57 25.75
N PRO A 156 -15.76 9.50 25.18
CA PRO A 156 -15.66 8.21 25.86
C PRO A 156 -14.57 8.17 26.95
N GLY A 157 -13.78 9.23 27.12
CA GLY A 157 -12.68 9.28 28.09
C GLY A 157 -11.43 8.49 27.67
N LEU A 158 -11.37 8.07 26.42
CA LEU A 158 -10.24 7.41 25.80
C LEU A 158 -9.87 8.12 24.49
N ASP A 159 -8.57 8.30 24.27
CA ASP A 159 -8.07 8.80 22.99
C ASP A 159 -8.27 7.74 21.92
N LEU A 160 -9.02 8.10 20.88
CA LEU A 160 -9.33 7.22 19.75
C LEU A 160 -8.89 7.88 18.44
N THR A 161 -8.06 7.17 17.69
CA THR A 161 -7.73 7.51 16.30
C THR A 161 -8.33 6.46 15.38
N VAL A 162 -9.08 6.89 14.35
CA VAL A 162 -9.74 5.98 13.41
C VAL A 162 -9.31 6.27 11.98
N THR A 163 -8.84 5.24 11.29
CA THR A 163 -8.58 5.27 9.85
C THR A 163 -9.69 4.52 9.12
N VAL A 164 -10.48 5.24 8.30
CA VAL A 164 -11.56 4.65 7.51
C VAL A 164 -11.02 4.18 6.17
N LEU A 165 -11.27 2.91 5.82
CA LEU A 165 -10.76 2.28 4.61
C LEU A 165 -11.91 1.89 3.68
N THR A 166 -11.80 2.19 2.38
CA THR A 166 -12.81 1.88 1.38
C THR A 166 -12.79 0.39 1.01
N THR A 167 -13.91 -0.31 1.25
CA THR A 167 -14.03 -1.73 0.88
C THR A 167 -13.84 -1.92 -0.62
N GLY A 168 -13.02 -2.91 -1.01
CA GLY A 168 -12.71 -3.22 -2.41
C GLY A 168 -11.41 -2.62 -2.92
N PHE A 169 -10.93 -1.52 -2.33
CA PHE A 169 -9.58 -0.98 -2.60
C PHE A 169 -8.52 -1.75 -1.80
N TRP A 170 -8.79 -1.98 -0.52
CA TRP A 170 -7.87 -2.66 0.38
C TRP A 170 -7.96 -4.20 0.26
N PRO A 171 -6.88 -4.94 0.61
CA PRO A 171 -6.95 -6.39 0.71
C PRO A 171 -8.03 -6.86 1.70
N SER A 172 -8.53 -8.08 1.52
CA SER A 172 -9.45 -8.67 2.48
C SER A 172 -8.71 -8.99 3.77
N TYR A 173 -9.19 -8.44 4.88
CA TYR A 173 -8.70 -8.72 6.22
C TYR A 173 -9.67 -9.63 6.95
N LYS A 174 -9.13 -10.53 7.78
CA LYS A 174 -9.97 -11.38 8.62
C LYS A 174 -10.59 -10.52 9.71
N THR A 175 -11.92 -10.54 9.79
CA THR A 175 -12.64 -10.01 10.95
C THR A 175 -12.70 -11.10 12.01
N SER A 176 -12.69 -10.69 13.28
CA SER A 176 -12.87 -11.60 14.41
C SER A 176 -13.73 -10.88 15.43
N ASP A 177 -14.67 -11.61 16.00
CA ASP A 177 -15.49 -11.09 17.09
C ASP A 177 -14.60 -11.00 18.34
N LEU A 178 -14.40 -9.77 18.81
CA LEU A 178 -13.65 -9.49 20.02
C LEU A 178 -14.62 -8.95 21.08
N ASN A 179 -14.51 -9.50 22.28
CA ASN A 179 -15.17 -8.94 23.44
C ASN A 179 -14.40 -7.69 23.90
N LEU A 180 -14.82 -6.54 23.38
CA LEU A 180 -14.25 -5.26 23.76
C LEU A 180 -14.71 -4.85 25.17
N PRO A 181 -13.84 -4.23 25.98
CA PRO A 181 -14.25 -3.52 27.19
C PRO A 181 -15.31 -2.46 26.89
N SER A 182 -16.16 -2.16 27.86
CA SER A 182 -17.27 -1.20 27.76
C SER A 182 -16.85 0.17 27.20
N GLU A 183 -15.68 0.63 27.62
CA GLU A 183 -15.10 1.91 27.26
C GLU A 183 -14.76 1.94 25.76
N MET A 184 -14.17 0.87 25.23
CA MET A 184 -13.88 0.74 23.80
C MET A 184 -15.16 0.58 22.96
N VAL A 185 -16.17 -0.12 23.48
CA VAL A 185 -17.50 -0.21 22.84
C VAL A 185 -18.12 1.19 22.70
N ARG A 186 -18.02 2.03 23.76
CA ARG A 186 -18.48 3.42 23.71
C ARG A 186 -17.73 4.22 22.64
N CYS A 187 -16.40 4.10 22.56
CA CYS A 187 -15.62 4.75 21.51
C CYS A 187 -16.11 4.39 20.09
N VAL A 188 -16.35 3.10 19.86
CA VAL A 188 -16.85 2.58 18.58
C VAL A 188 -18.22 3.17 18.22
N GLU A 189 -19.16 3.22 19.17
CA GLU A 189 -20.49 3.76 18.93
C GLU A 189 -20.48 5.27 18.69
N VAL A 190 -19.68 6.02 19.45
CA VAL A 190 -19.52 7.48 19.29
C VAL A 190 -18.95 7.80 17.91
N PHE A 191 -17.90 7.09 17.47
CA PHE A 191 -17.35 7.28 16.12
C PHE A 191 -18.37 6.94 15.03
N LYS A 192 -19.16 5.88 15.23
CA LYS A 192 -20.21 5.48 14.29
C LYS A 192 -21.30 6.54 14.18
N GLN A 193 -21.73 7.14 15.29
CA GLN A 193 -22.69 8.25 15.29
C GLN A 193 -22.14 9.45 14.52
N PHE A 194 -20.91 9.86 14.82
CA PHE A 194 -20.20 10.90 14.06
C PHE A 194 -20.19 10.58 12.55
N TYR A 195 -19.77 9.38 12.15
CA TYR A 195 -19.62 9.02 10.75
C TYR A 195 -20.96 8.98 9.99
N GLN A 196 -22.05 8.63 10.68
CA GLN A 196 -23.40 8.66 10.12
C GLN A 196 -23.89 10.08 9.81
N THR A 197 -23.41 11.10 10.55
CA THR A 197 -23.72 12.51 10.22
C THR A 197 -23.12 12.93 8.88
N LYS A 198 -21.96 12.36 8.51
CA LYS A 198 -21.26 12.64 7.25
C LYS A 198 -21.81 11.81 6.09
N THR A 199 -22.16 10.54 6.33
CA THR A 199 -22.63 9.63 5.26
C THR A 199 -23.80 8.76 5.71
N LYS A 200 -24.97 8.95 5.10
CA LYS A 200 -26.20 8.23 5.48
C LYS A 200 -26.33 6.82 4.88
N HIS A 201 -25.53 6.50 3.85
CA HIS A 201 -25.66 5.26 3.08
C HIS A 201 -24.46 4.31 3.22
N ARG A 202 -23.49 4.63 4.09
CA ARG A 202 -22.30 3.79 4.29
C ARG A 202 -22.41 3.02 5.59
N LYS A 203 -21.97 1.76 5.57
CA LYS A 203 -21.88 0.90 6.75
C LYS A 203 -20.41 0.72 7.11
N LEU A 204 -20.07 0.95 8.39
CA LEU A 204 -18.73 0.68 8.91
C LEU A 204 -18.62 -0.78 9.39
N THR A 205 -17.46 -1.38 9.15
CA THR A 205 -17.07 -2.67 9.71
C THR A 205 -15.69 -2.51 10.33
N TRP A 206 -15.54 -2.90 11.60
CA TRP A 206 -14.28 -2.76 12.32
C TRP A 206 -13.37 -3.95 12.06
N VAL A 207 -12.11 -3.68 11.75
CA VAL A 207 -11.08 -4.69 11.50
C VAL A 207 -10.03 -4.62 12.62
N TYR A 208 -10.36 -5.22 13.76
CA TYR A 208 -9.52 -5.11 14.97
C TYR A 208 -8.12 -5.70 14.80
N SER A 209 -7.91 -6.64 13.88
CA SER A 209 -6.59 -7.23 13.59
C SER A 209 -5.57 -6.21 13.04
N LEU A 210 -6.01 -5.03 12.60
CA LEU A 210 -5.15 -3.95 12.13
C LEU A 210 -4.95 -2.85 13.17
N GLY A 211 -5.71 -2.89 14.27
CA GLY A 211 -5.64 -1.89 15.33
C GLY A 211 -4.46 -2.13 16.27
N SER A 212 -4.06 -1.07 16.96
CA SER A 212 -3.14 -1.11 18.09
C SER A 212 -3.77 -0.36 19.27
N CYS A 213 -3.32 -0.65 20.49
CA CYS A 213 -3.71 0.09 21.68
C CYS A 213 -2.50 0.27 22.60
N ASN A 214 -2.48 1.38 23.33
CA ASN A 214 -1.48 1.65 24.34
C ASN A 214 -2.09 1.40 25.72
N ILE A 215 -1.41 0.59 26.53
CA ILE A 215 -1.87 0.20 27.87
C ILE A 215 -0.84 0.68 28.88
N ASN A 216 -1.29 1.41 29.89
CA ASN A 216 -0.46 1.78 31.03
C ASN A 216 -0.66 0.78 32.17
N GLY A 217 0.36 -0.04 32.44
CA GLY A 217 0.34 -1.05 33.50
C GLY A 217 0.96 -0.52 34.79
N LYS A 218 0.20 -0.56 35.89
CA LYS A 218 0.72 -0.33 37.25
C LYS A 218 0.96 -1.67 37.93
N PHE A 219 2.22 -2.02 38.11
CA PHE A 219 2.63 -3.27 38.75
C PHE A 219 3.19 -3.03 40.15
N GLY A 220 3.04 -4.01 41.04
CA GLY A 220 3.69 -3.98 42.35
C GLY A 220 5.22 -4.01 42.24
N SER A 221 5.90 -3.62 43.30
CA SER A 221 7.37 -3.73 43.38
C SER A 221 7.80 -5.18 43.15
N LYS A 222 8.82 -5.34 42.31
CA LYS A 222 9.41 -6.64 41.98
C LYS A 222 9.88 -7.30 43.28
N THR A 223 9.32 -8.47 43.62
CA THR A 223 9.81 -9.26 44.75
C THR A 223 11.23 -9.70 44.41
N ILE A 224 12.21 -9.24 45.20
CA ILE A 224 13.63 -9.61 45.06
C ILE A 224 13.82 -11.01 45.63
#